data_AF-A0A914W2M7-F1
#
_entry.id   AF-A0A914W2M7-F1
#
_cell.length_a   1.000
_cell.length_b   1.000
_cell.length_c   1.000
_cell.angle_alpha   90.00
_cell.angle_beta   90.00
_cell.angle_gamma   90.00
#
_symmetry.space_group_name_H-M   'P 1'
#
loop_
_entity.id
_entity.type
_entity.pdbx_description
1 polymer ?
#
loop_
_entity_poly.entity_id
_entity_poly.type
_entity_poly.pdbx_seq_one_letter_code
_entity_poly.pdbx_strand_id
1 'polypeptide(L)'
;MCDVTVRELGNVHTWSIQCVLMINMFNEKIYLFLWWWFLVVAVLTIINFFYWLVISFVPAFSHDFVNRYLQYKGIKLGSRRGLESFVNDSLHKDGITVLRLISDNCGDLVTAEIVHHLWNIKQGNTNNAAKVPSVISKIEGEKSPLIDSDTSHDKSGDGEFHERE
;
A
#
# COMPACT_ATOMS: atom_id res chain seq x y z
N MET A 1 -11.00 50.11 -9.89
CA MET A 1 -11.62 51.12 -10.77
C MET A 1 -10.75 51.17 -12.01
N CYS A 2 -11.33 51.06 -13.21
CA CYS A 2 -10.57 51.16 -14.45
C CYS A 2 -11.17 52.28 -15.28
N ASP A 3 -10.38 53.31 -15.55
CA ASP A 3 -10.82 54.45 -16.36
C ASP A 3 -10.54 54.17 -17.83
N VAL A 4 -11.57 54.26 -18.66
CA VAL A 4 -11.45 54.12 -20.12
C VAL A 4 -11.72 55.47 -20.75
N THR A 5 -10.76 55.98 -21.51
CA THR A 5 -10.87 57.23 -22.25
C THR A 5 -11.36 56.95 -23.67
N VAL A 6 -12.56 57.41 -24.03
CA VAL A 6 -13.08 57.37 -25.40
C VAL A 6 -12.91 58.75 -26.04
N ARG A 7 -12.40 58.81 -27.27
CA ARG A 7 -12.15 60.06 -28.01
C ARG A 7 -13.20 60.24 -29.10
N GLU A 8 -14.05 61.26 -28.97
CA GLU A 8 -14.89 61.79 -30.05
C GLU A 8 -14.28 63.12 -30.53
N LEU A 9 -14.43 63.45 -31.84
CA LEU A 9 -13.85 64.64 -32.47
C LEU A 9 -14.37 65.93 -31.79
N GLY A 10 -13.65 66.45 -30.80
CA GLY A 10 -13.88 67.77 -30.19
C GLY A 10 -14.17 67.80 -28.69
N ASN A 11 -14.44 66.68 -28.01
CA ASN A 11 -14.57 66.66 -26.54
C ASN A 11 -14.21 65.29 -25.94
N VAL A 12 -13.32 65.26 -24.96
CA VAL A 12 -12.87 64.01 -24.31
C VAL A 12 -13.72 63.80 -23.05
N HIS A 13 -14.57 62.77 -23.04
CA HIS A 13 -15.34 62.37 -21.86
C HIS A 13 -14.73 61.10 -21.26
N THR A 14 -14.28 61.18 -20.01
CA THR A 14 -13.74 60.05 -19.25
C THR A 14 -14.88 59.30 -18.56
N TRP A 15 -15.07 58.01 -18.89
CA TRP A 15 -16.03 57.14 -18.19
C TRP A 15 -15.28 56.25 -17.21
N SER A 16 -15.66 56.30 -15.92
CA SER A 16 -15.13 55.43 -14.89
C SER A 16 -15.99 54.17 -14.81
N ILE A 17 -15.44 53.05 -15.30
CA ILE A 17 -16.10 51.76 -15.13
C ILE A 17 -15.63 51.24 -13.78
N GLN A 18 -16.59 50.90 -12.92
CA GLN A 18 -16.31 50.00 -11.82
C GLN A 18 -15.89 48.69 -12.48
N CYS A 19 -14.58 48.49 -12.65
CA CYS A 19 -13.98 47.17 -12.71
C CYS A 19 -14.42 46.52 -11.42
N VAL A 20 -15.65 46.01 -11.43
CA VAL A 20 -16.14 45.08 -10.44
C VAL A 20 -15.09 44.02 -10.56
N LEU A 21 -14.23 43.98 -9.56
CA LEU A 21 -13.19 43.00 -9.43
C LEU A 21 -13.97 41.75 -9.04
N MET A 22 -14.78 41.25 -9.99
CA MET A 22 -15.65 40.08 -9.84
C MET A 22 -14.73 38.97 -9.34
N ILE A 23 -13.52 38.89 -9.91
CA ILE A 23 -12.39 38.08 -9.45
C ILE A 23 -12.04 38.26 -7.95
N ASN A 24 -11.99 39.46 -7.38
CA ASN A 24 -11.60 39.66 -5.98
C ASN A 24 -12.73 39.36 -5.00
N MET A 25 -13.98 39.71 -5.33
CA MET A 25 -15.11 39.30 -4.51
C MET A 25 -15.33 37.77 -4.60
N PHE A 26 -15.07 37.18 -5.76
CA PHE A 26 -15.04 35.72 -5.93
C PHE A 26 -13.92 35.07 -5.10
N ASN A 27 -12.71 35.63 -5.11
CA ASN A 27 -11.60 35.15 -4.28
C ASN A 27 -11.94 35.18 -2.80
N GLU A 28 -12.60 36.24 -2.32
CA GLU A 28 -13.02 36.36 -0.92
C GLU A 28 -13.96 35.23 -0.49
N LYS A 29 -14.91 34.82 -1.35
CA LYS A 29 -15.91 33.79 -0.99
C LYS A 29 -15.41 32.37 -1.20
N ILE A 30 -14.65 32.10 -2.27
CA ILE A 30 -14.09 30.76 -2.53
C ILE A 30 -13.00 30.39 -1.53
N TYR A 31 -12.20 31.36 -1.09
CA TYR A 31 -11.14 31.11 -0.11
C TYR A 31 -11.73 30.66 1.23
N LEU A 32 -12.83 31.29 1.68
CA LEU A 32 -13.53 30.86 2.90
C LEU A 32 -14.08 29.44 2.76
N PHE A 33 -14.71 29.10 1.64
CA PHE A 33 -15.20 27.74 1.40
C PHE A 33 -14.07 26.70 1.39
N LEU A 34 -13.01 26.96 0.62
CA LEU A 34 -11.85 26.08 0.53
C LEU A 34 -11.15 25.94 1.89
N TRP A 35 -11.07 27.00 2.68
CA TRP A 35 -10.46 26.96 4.01
C TRP A 35 -11.19 25.97 4.93
N TRP A 36 -12.52 26.03 4.99
CA TRP A 36 -13.31 25.06 5.77
C TRP A 36 -13.19 23.64 5.23
N TRP A 37 -13.21 23.48 3.90
CA TRP A 37 -13.01 22.20 3.25
C TRP A 37 -11.64 21.59 3.57
N PHE A 38 -10.56 22.38 3.44
CA PHE A 38 -9.21 21.96 3.79
C PHE A 38 -9.07 21.64 5.27
N LEU A 39 -9.76 22.38 6.15
CA LEU A 39 -9.79 22.06 7.58
C LEU A 39 -10.44 20.68 7.81
N VAL A 40 -11.56 20.37 7.15
CA VAL A 40 -12.19 19.04 7.23
C VAL A 40 -11.25 17.95 6.71
N VAL A 41 -10.65 18.14 5.53
CA VAL A 41 -9.69 17.18 4.95
C VAL A 41 -8.47 17.01 5.86
N ALA A 42 -7.97 18.10 6.45
CA ALA A 42 -6.86 18.07 7.39
C ALA A 42 -7.22 17.26 8.64
N VAL A 43 -8.41 17.49 9.23
CA VAL A 43 -8.89 16.73 10.39
C VAL A 43 -9.03 15.24 10.06
N LEU A 44 -9.63 14.89 8.91
CA LEU A 44 -9.73 13.49 8.48
C LEU A 44 -8.35 12.84 8.28
N THR A 45 -7.41 13.58 7.68
CA THR A 45 -6.04 13.11 7.46
C THR A 45 -5.31 12.91 8.78
N ILE A 46 -5.49 13.83 9.74
CA ILE A 46 -4.91 13.75 11.08
C ILE A 46 -5.48 12.55 11.84
N ILE A 47 -6.79 12.32 11.79
CA ILE A 47 -7.43 11.16 12.41
C ILE A 47 -6.87 9.86 11.82
N ASN A 48 -6.80 9.77 10.49
CA ASN A 48 -6.21 8.61 9.82
C ASN A 48 -4.75 8.42 10.23
N PHE A 49 -3.97 9.49 10.23
CA PHE A 49 -2.57 9.45 10.67
C PHE A 49 -2.43 8.96 12.12
N PHE A 50 -3.26 9.46 13.05
CA PHE A 50 -3.24 8.99 14.44
C PHE A 50 -3.69 7.54 14.58
N TYR A 51 -4.70 7.10 13.82
CA TYR A 51 -5.09 5.69 13.78
C TYR A 51 -3.90 4.80 13.37
N TRP A 52 -3.22 5.16 12.27
CA TRP A 52 -2.02 4.47 11.78
C TRP A 52 -0.83 4.57 12.76
N LEU A 53 -0.69 5.69 13.46
CA LEU A 53 0.36 5.90 14.46
C LEU A 53 0.12 5.02 15.69
N VAL A 54 -1.10 4.99 16.24
CA VAL A 54 -1.43 4.16 17.41
C VAL A 54 -1.24 2.67 17.08
N ILE A 55 -1.72 2.21 15.93
CA ILE A 55 -1.53 0.81 15.54
C ILE A 55 -0.05 0.47 15.28
N SER A 56 0.75 1.40 14.78
CA SER A 56 2.20 1.23 14.62
C SER A 56 2.95 1.24 15.95
N PHE A 57 2.54 2.07 16.91
CA PHE A 57 3.18 2.20 18.22
C PHE A 57 2.82 1.07 19.19
N VAL A 58 1.70 0.36 18.98
CA VAL A 58 1.29 -0.77 19.82
C VAL A 58 1.66 -2.10 19.14
N PRO A 59 2.89 -2.61 19.36
CA PRO A 59 3.31 -3.90 18.82
C PRO A 59 2.56 -5.09 19.44
N ALA A 60 1.89 -4.90 20.57
CA ALA A 60 1.13 -5.96 21.24
C ALA A 60 0.00 -6.54 20.37
N PHE A 61 -0.69 -5.71 19.59
CA PHE A 61 -1.69 -6.18 18.62
C PHE A 61 -1.06 -6.92 17.43
N SER A 62 0.20 -6.63 17.13
CA SER A 62 0.93 -7.21 16.00
C SER A 62 1.26 -8.67 16.23
N HIS A 63 1.59 -9.04 17.47
CA HIS A 63 1.79 -10.43 17.85
C HIS A 63 0.50 -11.24 17.73
N ASP A 64 -0.64 -10.69 18.18
CA ASP A 64 -1.93 -11.36 18.07
C ASP A 64 -2.38 -11.47 16.61
N PHE A 65 -2.15 -10.43 15.81
CA PHE A 65 -2.38 -10.42 14.37
C PHE A 65 -1.64 -11.57 13.69
N VAL A 66 -0.30 -11.62 13.78
CA VAL A 66 0.51 -12.67 13.14
C VAL A 66 0.14 -14.08 13.65
N ASN A 67 -0.13 -14.22 14.95
CA ASN A 67 -0.57 -15.48 15.54
C ASN A 67 -1.88 -16.00 14.91
N ARG A 68 -2.85 -15.12 14.65
CA ARG A 68 -4.11 -15.50 13.98
C ARG A 68 -3.90 -15.99 12.56
N TYR A 69 -3.06 -15.31 11.75
CA TYR A 69 -2.78 -15.75 10.38
C TYR A 69 -2.03 -17.10 10.33
N LEU A 70 -1.13 -17.34 11.28
CA LEU A 70 -0.35 -18.57 11.33
C LEU A 70 -1.19 -19.77 11.83
N GLN A 71 -2.12 -19.52 12.75
CA GLN A 71 -3.12 -20.50 13.16
C GLN A 71 -4.06 -20.91 12.02
N TYR A 72 -4.43 -19.97 11.14
CA TYR A 72 -5.26 -20.26 9.97
C TYR A 72 -4.60 -21.27 9.01
N LYS A 73 -3.27 -21.28 8.91
CA LYS A 73 -2.49 -22.26 8.12
C LYS A 73 -2.12 -23.54 8.92
N GLY A 74 -2.60 -23.71 10.15
CA GLY A 74 -2.43 -24.93 10.94
C GLY A 74 -1.09 -25.06 11.68
N ILE A 75 -0.26 -24.01 11.70
CA ILE A 75 1.00 -24.02 12.46
C ILE A 75 0.71 -23.60 13.90
N LYS A 76 0.55 -24.58 14.79
CA LYS A 76 0.49 -24.32 16.23
C LYS A 76 1.88 -23.88 16.72
N LEU A 77 2.09 -22.57 16.86
CA LEU A 77 3.24 -22.05 17.59
C LEU A 77 3.07 -22.35 19.08
N GLY A 78 3.48 -23.56 19.49
CA GLY A 78 3.48 -23.98 20.90
C GLY A 78 4.46 -23.18 21.77
N SER A 79 5.27 -22.29 21.20
CA SER A 79 6.24 -21.47 21.92
C SER A 79 6.08 -20.00 21.56
N ARG A 80 5.55 -19.22 22.51
CA ARG A 80 5.44 -17.75 22.45
C ARG A 80 6.77 -17.07 22.12
N ARG A 81 7.90 -17.70 22.50
CA ARG A 81 9.26 -17.28 22.18
C ARG A 81 9.59 -17.36 20.68
N GLY A 82 9.08 -18.37 19.97
CA GLY A 82 9.28 -18.50 18.52
C GLY A 82 8.56 -17.40 17.73
N LEU A 83 7.37 -17.01 18.20
CA LEU A 83 6.62 -15.89 17.63
C LEU A 83 7.35 -14.57 17.88
N GLU A 84 7.80 -14.34 19.11
CA GLU A 84 8.50 -13.11 19.49
C GLU A 84 9.80 -12.93 18.70
N SER A 85 10.61 -13.98 18.57
CA SER A 85 11.80 -13.93 17.72
C SER A 85 11.46 -13.76 16.24
N PHE A 86 10.35 -14.30 15.72
CA PHE A 86 9.96 -14.04 14.32
C PHE A 86 9.54 -12.59 14.10
N VAL A 87 8.70 -12.06 14.99
CA VAL A 87 8.24 -10.67 14.92
C VAL A 87 9.41 -9.70 15.09
N ASN A 88 10.30 -9.95 16.05
CA ASN A 88 11.42 -9.05 16.32
C ASN A 88 12.56 -9.18 15.30
N ASP A 89 12.95 -10.40 14.91
CA ASP A 89 14.16 -10.61 14.11
C ASP A 89 13.88 -10.61 12.60
N SER A 90 12.69 -11.05 12.17
CA SER A 90 12.35 -11.17 10.74
C SER A 90 11.42 -10.07 10.25
N LEU A 91 10.45 -9.65 11.06
CA LEU A 91 9.41 -8.72 10.60
C LEU A 91 9.69 -7.27 11.02
N HIS A 92 10.34 -7.06 12.18
CA HIS A 92 10.54 -5.74 12.80
C HIS A 92 9.22 -4.94 12.92
N LYS A 93 9.28 -3.72 13.48
CA LYS A 93 8.10 -2.85 13.60
C LYS A 93 7.58 -2.42 12.22
N ASP A 94 8.48 -2.15 11.29
CA ASP A 94 8.13 -1.64 9.96
C ASP A 94 7.48 -2.72 9.08
N GLY A 95 7.97 -3.96 9.11
CA GLY A 95 7.40 -5.05 8.31
C GLY A 95 6.01 -5.46 8.79
N ILE A 96 5.70 -5.32 10.08
CA ILE A 96 4.33 -5.50 10.58
C ILE A 96 3.40 -4.45 9.97
N THR A 97 3.82 -3.18 9.95
CA THR A 97 3.01 -2.09 9.40
C THR A 97 2.75 -2.31 7.91
N VAL A 98 3.77 -2.75 7.17
CA VAL A 98 3.62 -3.14 5.75
C VAL A 98 2.65 -4.32 5.61
N LEU A 99 2.73 -5.33 6.48
CA LEU A 99 1.81 -6.47 6.43
C LEU A 99 0.36 -6.06 6.69
N ARG A 100 0.11 -5.15 7.62
CA ARG A 100 -1.24 -4.59 7.85
C ARG A 100 -1.73 -3.79 6.65
N LEU A 101 -0.86 -2.97 6.06
CA LEU A 101 -1.19 -2.24 4.84
C LEU A 101 -1.58 -3.19 3.71
N ILE A 102 -0.84 -4.30 3.55
CA ILE A 102 -1.17 -5.34 2.59
C ILE A 102 -2.50 -6.01 2.96
N SER A 103 -2.79 -6.24 4.23
CA SER A 103 -4.09 -6.78 4.67
C SER A 103 -5.25 -5.87 4.29
N ASP A 104 -5.11 -4.57 4.53
CA ASP A 104 -6.16 -3.59 4.26
C ASP A 104 -6.39 -3.37 2.74
N ASN A 105 -5.34 -3.52 1.92
CA ASN A 105 -5.42 -3.28 0.47
C ASN A 105 -5.63 -4.55 -0.37
N CYS A 106 -5.09 -5.69 0.05
CA CYS A 106 -5.07 -6.96 -0.69
C CYS A 106 -5.90 -8.08 -0.03
N GLY A 107 -6.40 -7.84 1.18
CA GLY A 107 -7.22 -8.78 1.94
C GLY A 107 -6.41 -9.74 2.82
N ASP A 108 -7.09 -10.30 3.82
CA ASP A 108 -6.50 -11.16 4.85
C ASP A 108 -5.92 -12.48 4.29
N LEU A 109 -6.51 -13.02 3.22
CA LEU A 109 -6.09 -14.29 2.63
C LEU A 109 -4.70 -14.18 2.00
N VAL A 110 -4.43 -13.11 1.24
CA VAL A 110 -3.12 -12.85 0.62
C VAL A 110 -2.06 -12.64 1.70
N THR A 111 -2.40 -11.85 2.72
CA THR A 111 -1.52 -11.58 3.87
C THR A 111 -1.14 -12.86 4.61
N ALA A 112 -2.09 -13.78 4.81
CA ALA A 112 -1.81 -15.08 5.44
C ALA A 112 -0.75 -15.90 4.69
N GLU A 113 -0.76 -15.86 3.35
CA GLU A 113 0.22 -16.55 2.53
C GLU A 113 1.60 -15.91 2.63
N ILE A 114 1.66 -14.58 2.59
CA ILE A 114 2.91 -13.84 2.75
C ILE A 114 3.55 -14.15 4.10
N VAL A 115 2.76 -14.09 5.19
CA VAL A 115 3.22 -14.45 6.55
C VAL A 115 3.80 -15.87 6.57
N HIS A 116 3.12 -16.83 5.92
CA HIS A 116 3.55 -18.22 5.86
C HIS A 116 4.85 -18.41 5.07
N HIS A 117 5.03 -17.71 3.94
CA HIS A 117 6.28 -17.72 3.18
C HIS A 117 7.44 -17.10 3.96
N LEU A 118 7.20 -15.95 4.62
CA LEU A 118 8.20 -15.31 5.48
C LEU A 118 8.65 -16.23 6.62
N TRP A 119 7.71 -16.97 7.22
CA TRP A 119 8.01 -17.97 8.24
C TRP A 119 8.90 -19.11 7.71
N ASN A 120 8.60 -19.63 6.52
CA ASN A 120 9.40 -20.70 5.89
C ASN A 120 10.81 -20.23 5.51
N ILE A 121 10.97 -18.99 5.07
CA ILE A 121 12.27 -18.37 4.79
C ILE A 121 13.12 -18.31 6.07
N LYS A 122 12.52 -17.88 7.20
CA LYS A 122 13.22 -17.89 8.50
C LYS A 122 13.69 -19.30 8.88
N GLN A 123 12.89 -20.33 8.58
CA GLN A 123 13.26 -21.72 8.87
C GLN A 123 14.28 -22.32 7.88
N GLY A 124 14.73 -21.58 6.87
CA GLY A 124 15.70 -22.08 5.87
C GLY A 124 15.09 -23.02 4.82
N ASN A 125 13.76 -23.07 4.70
CA ASN A 125 13.08 -23.93 3.73
C ASN A 125 12.86 -23.19 2.39
N THR A 126 13.96 -22.87 1.71
CA THR A 126 14.01 -22.06 0.47
C THR A 126 13.28 -22.69 -0.72
N ASN A 127 13.11 -24.02 -0.75
CA ASN A 127 12.42 -24.72 -1.83
C ASN A 127 10.93 -24.32 -1.97
N ASN A 128 10.32 -23.79 -0.91
CA ASN A 128 8.92 -23.32 -0.91
C ASN A 128 8.79 -21.79 -0.99
N ALA A 129 9.90 -21.05 -0.89
CA ALA A 129 9.90 -19.59 -0.89
C ALA A 129 9.82 -18.98 -2.29
N ALA A 130 10.34 -19.68 -3.31
CA ALA A 130 10.25 -19.27 -4.71
C ALA A 130 8.85 -19.49 -5.32
N LYS A 131 7.94 -20.15 -4.58
CA LYS A 131 6.56 -20.34 -5.04
C LYS A 131 5.77 -19.07 -4.74
N VAL A 132 5.34 -18.38 -5.79
CA VAL A 132 4.43 -17.22 -5.73
C VAL A 132 3.23 -17.58 -4.83
N PRO A 133 2.72 -16.64 -4.00
CA PRO A 133 1.53 -16.88 -3.18
C PRO A 133 0.43 -17.52 -4.02
N SER A 134 -0.05 -18.70 -3.60
CA SER A 134 -1.04 -19.49 -4.34
C SER A 134 -2.29 -18.69 -4.72
N VAL A 135 -2.66 -17.68 -3.92
CA VAL A 135 -3.76 -16.78 -4.19
C VAL A 135 -3.43 -15.83 -5.35
N ILE A 136 -2.21 -15.29 -5.44
CA ILE A 136 -1.80 -14.46 -6.57
C ILE A 136 -1.79 -15.29 -7.85
N SER A 137 -1.29 -16.54 -7.81
CA SER A 137 -1.36 -17.42 -8.99
C SER A 137 -2.80 -17.75 -9.41
N LYS A 138 -3.76 -17.73 -8.47
CA LYS A 138 -5.18 -17.96 -8.73
C LYS A 138 -5.89 -16.71 -9.25
N ILE A 139 -5.48 -15.53 -8.80
CA ILE A 139 -5.93 -14.23 -9.32
C ILE A 139 -5.38 -14.00 -10.74
N GLU A 140 -4.11 -14.30 -10.97
CA GLU A 140 -3.49 -14.24 -12.29
C GLU A 140 -4.10 -15.29 -13.24
N GLY A 141 -4.39 -16.49 -12.74
CA GLY A 141 -5.08 -17.54 -13.50
C GLY A 141 -6.53 -17.19 -13.90
N GLU A 142 -7.17 -16.21 -13.26
CA GLU A 142 -8.50 -15.71 -13.66
C GLU A 142 -8.42 -14.54 -14.65
N LYS A 143 -7.28 -13.83 -14.72
CA LYS A 143 -7.02 -12.80 -15.74
C LYS A 143 -6.04 -13.32 -16.81
N SER A 144 -6.66 -13.94 -17.82
CA SER A 144 -6.13 -14.24 -19.16
C SER A 144 -5.61 -15.67 -19.38
N PRO A 145 -6.32 -16.48 -20.19
CA PRO A 145 -5.63 -17.44 -21.06
C PRO A 145 -4.83 -16.64 -22.10
N LEU A 146 -3.77 -17.25 -22.62
CA LEU A 146 -2.79 -16.70 -23.58
C LEU A 146 -1.68 -15.87 -22.92
N ILE A 147 -0.62 -16.56 -22.48
CA ILE A 147 0.62 -16.66 -23.24
C ILE A 147 1.23 -18.00 -22.87
N ASP A 148 1.32 -18.89 -23.86
CA ASP A 148 2.15 -20.08 -23.82
C ASP A 148 3.59 -19.68 -23.56
N SER A 149 4.19 -20.32 -22.56
CA SER A 149 5.60 -20.66 -22.63
C SER A 149 5.70 -22.15 -22.36
N ASP A 150 5.46 -22.90 -23.44
CA ASP A 150 6.10 -24.18 -23.68
C ASP A 150 7.54 -24.13 -23.20
N THR A 151 7.91 -25.01 -22.26
CA THR A 151 9.08 -25.87 -22.38
C THR A 151 8.92 -27.01 -21.38
N SER A 152 8.26 -28.08 -21.82
CA SER A 152 8.38 -29.41 -21.23
C SER A 152 9.23 -30.26 -22.18
N HIS A 153 10.12 -31.09 -21.62
CA HIS A 153 11.03 -32.07 -22.25
C HIS A 153 12.34 -31.47 -22.83
N ASP A 154 13.53 -31.93 -22.43
CA ASP A 154 14.00 -33.31 -22.62
C ASP A 154 15.15 -33.73 -21.65
N LYS A 155 15.06 -35.00 -21.20
CA LYS A 155 16.06 -36.02 -20.74
C LYS A 155 17.14 -35.66 -19.70
N SER A 156 17.25 -36.39 -18.58
CA SER A 156 17.55 -37.83 -18.39
C SER A 156 19.00 -38.22 -18.70
N GLY A 157 19.78 -38.41 -17.63
CA GLY A 157 20.80 -39.45 -17.53
C GLY A 157 22.24 -38.98 -17.61
N ASP A 158 22.89 -38.79 -16.46
CA ASP A 158 24.34 -38.91 -16.32
C ASP A 158 24.63 -39.83 -15.14
N GLY A 159 25.13 -41.02 -15.47
CA GLY A 159 25.70 -41.96 -14.51
C GLY A 159 27.12 -41.52 -14.17
N GLU A 160 27.39 -41.36 -12.87
CA GLU A 160 28.75 -41.18 -12.36
C GLU A 160 29.35 -42.55 -12.03
N PHE A 161 30.25 -42.98 -12.91
CA PHE A 161 31.24 -44.03 -12.70
C PHE A 161 32.54 -43.37 -12.23
N HIS A 162 33.05 -43.77 -11.05
CA HIS A 162 34.44 -43.66 -10.59
C HIS A 162 34.48 -44.31 -9.19
N GLU A 163 35.42 -45.18 -8.76
CA GLU A 163 36.65 -45.70 -9.34
C GLU A 163 37.14 -46.90 -8.46
N ARG A 164 38.00 -47.75 -9.05
CA ARG A 164 39.05 -48.66 -8.50
C ARG A 164 39.26 -48.61 -6.96
N GLU A 165 39.26 -49.75 -6.25
CA GLU A 165 40.31 -50.80 -6.17
C GLU A 165 39.73 -52.11 -5.58
#